data_AF-W1X2L2-F1
#
_entry.id   AF-W1X2L2-F1
#
_cell.length_a   1.000
_cell.length_b   1.000
_cell.length_c   1.000
_cell.angle_alpha   90.00
_cell.angle_beta   90.00
_cell.angle_gamma   90.00
#
_symmetry.space_group_name_H-M   'P 1'
#
loop_
_entity.id
_entity.type
_entity.pdbx_description
1 polymer ?
#
loop_
_entity_poly.entity_id
_entity_poly.type
_entity_poly.pdbx_seq_one_letter_code
_entity_poly.pdbx_strand_id
1 'polypeptide(L)'
;MKTATIIDLIVDSDVHTQSMNHIIKQQHISQRMRRRLRNDGIITINGNAATWNTLVHGGDHLLMKLTPEQEFSVSPMNLDIVYE
;
A
#
# COMPACT_ATOMS: atom_id res chain seq x y z
N MET A 1 2.54 13.30 10.71
CA MET A 1 3.41 12.53 9.80
C MET A 1 2.60 12.24 8.55
N LYS A 2 3.10 12.57 7.35
CA LYS A 2 2.41 12.18 6.11
C LYS A 2 2.45 10.65 6.01
N THR A 3 1.37 10.03 5.53
CA THR A 3 1.36 8.59 5.22
C THR A 3 1.05 8.43 3.75
N ALA A 4 1.75 7.53 3.08
CA ALA A 4 1.52 7.20 1.69
C ALA A 4 0.70 5.91 1.62
N THR A 5 -0.41 5.93 0.89
CA THR A 5 -1.16 4.72 0.56
C THR A 5 -0.39 3.97 -0.51
N ILE A 6 0.01 2.74 -0.21
CA ILE A 6 0.76 1.87 -1.13
C ILE A 6 -0.17 0.89 -1.83
N ILE A 7 -1.18 0.42 -1.10
CA ILE A 7 -2.20 -0.49 -1.61
C ILE A 7 -3.57 0.04 -1.19
N ASP A 8 -4.46 0.11 -2.17
CA ASP A 8 -5.88 0.38 -1.99
C ASP A 8 -6.62 -0.53 -2.97
N LEU A 9 -7.21 -1.62 -2.48
CA LEU A 9 -7.89 -2.59 -3.33
C LEU A 9 -9.12 -3.16 -2.64
N ILE A 10 -10.13 -3.47 -3.46
CA ILE A 10 -11.25 -4.31 -3.07
C ILE A 10 -10.98 -5.71 -3.60
N VAL A 11 -11.05 -6.71 -2.73
CA VAL A 11 -10.80 -8.10 -3.09
C VAL A 11 -12.01 -8.63 -3.85
N ASP A 12 -11.76 -9.37 -4.92
CA ASP A 12 -12.80 -10.03 -5.70
C ASP A 12 -13.71 -10.89 -4.80
N SER A 13 -15.02 -10.73 -4.93
CA SER A 13 -16.04 -11.44 -4.14
C SER A 13 -15.96 -12.96 -4.25
N ASP A 14 -15.41 -13.48 -5.36
CA ASP A 14 -15.27 -14.93 -5.58
C ASP A 14 -14.10 -15.54 -4.79
N VAL A 15 -13.25 -14.70 -4.19
CA VAL A 15 -12.16 -15.16 -3.33
C VAL A 15 -12.72 -15.66 -2.01
N HIS A 16 -12.52 -16.94 -1.73
CA HIS A 16 -13.01 -17.54 -0.48
C HIS A 16 -12.28 -16.98 0.75
N THR A 17 -11.03 -17.41 0.93
CA THR A 17 -10.16 -17.00 2.03
C THR A 17 -8.74 -17.16 1.55
N GLN A 18 -7.96 -16.08 1.59
CA GLN A 18 -6.56 -16.11 1.18
C GLN A 18 -5.67 -15.33 2.13
N SER A 19 -4.37 -15.69 2.11
CA SER A 19 -3.38 -14.93 2.86
C SER A 19 -3.16 -13.56 2.22
N MET A 20 -2.90 -12.55 3.06
CA MET A 20 -2.50 -11.20 2.65
C MET A 20 -1.40 -11.21 1.59
N ASN A 21 -0.38 -12.05 1.78
CA ASN A 21 0.75 -12.16 0.86
C ASN A 21 0.35 -12.67 -0.53
N HIS A 22 -0.68 -13.51 -0.62
CA HIS A 22 -1.19 -13.99 -1.91
C HIS A 22 -1.89 -12.87 -2.68
N ILE A 23 -2.81 -12.14 -2.02
CA ILE A 23 -3.53 -11.00 -2.61
C ILE A 23 -2.55 -9.93 -3.11
N ILE A 24 -1.62 -9.54 -2.25
CA ILE A 24 -0.62 -8.51 -2.56
C ILE A 24 0.34 -8.95 -3.66
N LYS A 25 0.53 -10.26 -3.85
CA LYS A 25 1.42 -10.75 -4.90
C LYS A 25 1.00 -10.31 -6.29
N GLN A 26 -0.28 -10.09 -6.49
CA GLN A 26 -0.90 -9.67 -7.74
C GLN A 26 -0.78 -8.16 -7.98
N GLN A 27 -0.49 -7.35 -6.95
CA GLN A 27 -0.53 -5.88 -7.01
C GLN A 27 0.73 -5.21 -7.56
N HIS A 28 1.53 -5.93 -8.36
CA HIS A 28 2.79 -5.45 -8.96
C HIS A 28 3.81 -4.79 -8.00
N ILE A 29 3.67 -4.99 -6.68
CA ILE A 29 4.63 -4.42 -5.73
C ILE A 29 5.85 -5.32 -5.56
N SER A 30 7.02 -4.68 -5.42
CA SER A 30 8.29 -5.37 -5.26
C SER A 30 8.36 -6.18 -3.96
N GLN A 31 9.20 -7.22 -3.95
CA GLN A 31 9.44 -8.03 -2.75
C GLN A 31 9.93 -7.21 -1.56
N ARG A 32 10.77 -6.19 -1.82
CA ARG A 32 11.25 -5.26 -0.78
C ARG A 32 10.10 -4.47 -0.16
N MET A 33 9.19 -3.93 -0.98
CA MET A 33 8.03 -3.20 -0.48
C MET A 33 7.10 -4.08 0.35
N ARG A 34 6.90 -5.35 -0.04
CA ARG A 34 6.11 -6.30 0.77
C ARG A 34 6.70 -6.53 2.15
N ARG A 35 8.02 -6.76 2.22
CA ARG A 35 8.72 -6.91 3.51
C ARG A 35 8.57 -5.67 4.38
N ARG A 36 8.65 -4.49 3.77
CA ARG A 36 8.49 -3.20 4.46
C ARG A 36 7.06 -3.00 4.96
N LEU A 37 6.05 -3.30 4.14
CA LEU A 37 4.63 -3.27 4.55
C LEU A 37 4.34 -4.25 5.69
N ARG A 38 4.98 -5.42 5.70
CA ARG A 38 4.83 -6.39 6.78
C ARG A 38 5.39 -5.90 8.12
N ASN A 39 6.52 -5.19 8.09
CA ASN A 39 7.23 -4.80 9.30
C ASN A 39 6.78 -3.43 9.82
N ASP A 40 6.60 -2.46 8.93
CA ASP A 40 6.41 -1.05 9.25
C ASP A 40 5.10 -0.48 8.70
N GLY A 41 4.32 -1.29 7.97
CA GLY A 41 3.07 -0.88 7.35
C GLY A 41 1.91 -0.82 8.33
N ILE A 42 1.02 0.15 8.11
CA ILE A 42 -0.28 0.23 8.74
C ILE A 42 -1.27 -0.47 7.82
N ILE A 43 -1.85 -1.57 8.30
CA ILE A 43 -2.74 -2.42 7.53
C ILE A 43 -4.15 -2.30 8.11
N THR A 44 -5.13 -2.05 7.24
CA THR A 44 -6.54 -2.06 7.59
C THR A 44 -7.34 -2.89 6.60
N ILE A 45 -8.30 -3.67 7.12
CA ILE A 45 -9.30 -4.39 6.34
C ILE A 45 -10.67 -3.83 6.74
N ASN A 46 -11.43 -3.31 5.77
CA ASN A 46 -12.74 -2.67 6.02
C ASN A 46 -12.68 -1.57 7.10
N GLY A 47 -11.57 -0.82 7.14
CA GLY A 47 -11.32 0.22 8.14
C GLY A 47 -10.83 -0.27 9.51
N ASN A 48 -10.81 -1.59 9.76
CA ASN A 48 -10.32 -2.17 11.01
C ASN A 48 -8.84 -2.51 10.93
N ALA A 49 -8.08 -2.25 11.99
CA ALA A 49 -6.67 -2.61 12.07
C ALA A 49 -6.49 -4.12 11.91
N ALA A 50 -5.58 -4.51 11.02
CA ALA A 50 -5.27 -5.90 10.74
C ALA A 50 -3.76 -6.15 10.79
N THR A 51 -3.38 -7.41 10.81
CA THR A 51 -1.96 -7.81 10.77
C THR A 51 -1.67 -8.55 9.47
N TRP A 52 -0.38 -8.73 9.15
CA TRP A 52 0.01 -9.49 7.96
C TRP A 52 -0.52 -10.93 7.93
N ASN A 53 -0.77 -11.52 9.10
CA ASN A 53 -1.26 -12.89 9.24
C ASN A 53 -2.80 -12.97 9.18
N THR A 54 -3.49 -11.83 9.14
CA THR A 54 -4.94 -11.80 8.99
C THR A 54 -5.31 -12.35 7.61
N LEU A 55 -6.28 -13.25 7.59
CA LEU A 55 -6.84 -13.79 6.35
C LEU A 55 -7.80 -12.78 5.73
N VAL A 56 -7.82 -12.74 4.41
CA VAL A 56 -8.60 -11.81 3.62
C VAL A 56 -9.67 -12.58 2.86
N HIS A 57 -10.88 -12.04 2.84
CA HIS A 57 -12.06 -12.62 2.21
C HIS A 57 -12.50 -11.80 0.99
N GLY A 58 -13.29 -12.42 0.11
CA GLY A 58 -13.88 -11.73 -1.01
C GLY A 58 -14.80 -10.59 -0.57
N GLY A 59 -14.69 -9.45 -1.25
CA GLY A 59 -15.38 -8.21 -0.89
C GLY A 59 -14.68 -7.36 0.18
N ASP A 60 -13.60 -7.84 0.79
CA ASP A 60 -12.83 -7.04 1.75
C ASP A 60 -12.13 -5.87 1.06
N HIS A 61 -12.22 -4.70 1.69
CA HIS A 61 -11.44 -3.53 1.32
C HIS A 61 -10.10 -3.55 2.07
N LEU A 62 -9.03 -3.87 1.34
CA LEU A 62 -7.68 -3.91 1.86
C LEU A 62 -6.98 -2.58 1.59
N LEU A 63 -6.53 -1.95 2.67
CA LEU A 63 -5.81 -0.69 2.59
C LEU A 63 -4.51 -0.78 3.41
N MET A 64 -3.40 -0.49 2.74
CA MET A 64 -2.07 -0.51 3.34
C MET A 64 -1.37 0.82 3.14
N LYS A 65 -0.94 1.41 4.26
CA LYS A 65 -0.24 2.68 4.32
C LYS A 65 1.15 2.49 4.89
N LEU A 66 2.06 3.36 4.49
CA LEU A 66 3.40 3.40 5.02
C LEU A 66 3.84 4.85 5.23
N THR A 67 4.58 5.12 6.29
CA THR A 67 5.17 6.43 6.51
C THR A 67 6.31 6.61 5.51
N PRO A 68 6.27 7.61 4.61
CA PRO A 68 7.33 7.83 3.65
C PRO A 68 8.63 8.12 4.40
N GLU A 69 9.70 7.44 3.98
CA GLU A 69 11.04 7.57 4.56
C GLU A 69 11.67 8.93 4.26
N GLN A 70 11.28 9.54 3.15
CA GLN A 70 11.93 10.72 2.62
C GLN A 70 10.90 11.80 2.33
N GLU A 71 11.10 12.96 2.94
CA GLU A 71 10.52 14.21 2.46
C GLU A 71 11.40 14.70 1.31
N PHE A 72 10.82 14.86 0.13
CA PHE A 72 11.53 15.51 -0.97
C PHE A 72 11.71 16.98 -0.63
N SER A 73 12.96 17.42 -0.55
CA SER A 73 13.25 18.84 -0.49
C SER A 73 13.11 19.44 -1.88
N VAL A 74 12.30 20.48 -2.00
CA VAL A 74 12.22 21.25 -3.23
C VAL A 74 13.52 22.05 -3.35
N SER A 75 14.31 21.74 -4.37
CA SER A 75 15.50 22.52 -4.69
C SER A 75 15.11 23.60 -5.71
N PRO A 76 15.45 24.88 -5.49
CA PRO A 76 15.17 25.91 -6.46
C PRO A 76 15.92 25.59 -7.76
N MET A 77 15.17 25.38 -8.84
CA MET A 77 15.71 25.09 -10.17
C MET A 77 15.09 26.09 -11.14
N ASN A 78 15.95 26.87 -11.80
CA ASN A 78 15.49 27.81 -12.82
C ASN A 78 15.26 27.03 -14.12
N LEU A 79 14.00 26.83 -14.48
CA LEU A 79 13.58 26.15 -15.70
C LEU A 79 13.11 27.22 -16.70
N ASP A 80 13.72 27.27 -17.88
CA ASP A 80 13.30 28.14 -18.97
C ASP A 80 12.14 27.47 -19.73
N ILE A 81 10.93 27.58 -19.17
CA ILE A 81 9.72 26.93 -19.69
C ILE A 81 9.19 27.75 -20.86
N VAL A 82 9.40 27.27 -22.09
CA VAL A 82 9.02 27.96 -23.34
C VAL A 82 7.50 27.81 -23.65
N TYR A 83 6.85 26.77 -23.14
CA TYR A 83 5.40 26.54 -23.22
C TYR A 83 4.98 25.58 -22.10
N GLU A 84 3.75 25.73 -21.57
CA GLU A 84 3.18 24.95 -20.47
C GLU A 84 1.89 24.23 -20.88
#